data_AF-A0A1M6S8Z4-F1
#
_entry.id   AF-A0A1M6S8Z4-F1
#
_cell.length_a   1.000
_cell.length_b   1.000
_cell.length_c   1.000
_cell.angle_alpha   90.00
_cell.angle_beta   90.00
_cell.angle_gamma   90.00
#
_symmetry.space_group_name_H-M   'P 1'
#
loop_
_entity.id
_entity.type
_entity.pdbx_description
1 polymer ?
#
loop_
_entity_poly.entity_id
_entity_poly.type
_entity_poly.pdbx_seq_one_letter_code
_entity_poly.pdbx_strand_id
1 'polypeptide(L)'
;MARTLSAASLSKYFEGGIYYDFLQYVKSDKELAFEIRVNDEVMIYCQKNLLLRISHRKNTSDNITMLNPRYYTNRKDGLTLSAQLREPADLQDMAKVKLYFEDAKALCKKYKSHDEFIVQQQYKADHSSFDEEFLAIDMEWAPDQAKIPVEYRVAKTKIDLLVVSNKPNEDGKHEVYLAEVKCGLGAVDGKSGIEDHVRMSQGIINNVYVRQALLQDVTSIIKQKTQLQLFEGSPIRYNFSERPKIMFILANSSEYDKLSFDRIIKNLGEVGHDIKVEYLASSKEIQPAKAHYGGDSEYRKACRLHQAWFRENVLKLKMGRNHSTRKGTNETAEEFEHRRTTETDIAILTNADAARLMNFVPEYHEEIGKALCEDRGKIPTDFGLMANMLRSEHVPWNVFVPMMTDLVAAAKCFSEILPHRDITTIFKWQIEYAPNTINDKTAFDVYIEYKTSRGDTGIIGIEVKYTEEGYSVGNKEFAMMQDPESAYSVTTRNSECFVNNDPLQFNNPDFIQLWRNHILGLAMLQQKKTKYLYFDSLTLYPSGNTHFHSTGSHIGVIEAYEELLTNKGKDTFHAITYEDFFKVLGRHYKSNRSLLWLKYLETRYINIIH
;
A
#
# COMPACT_ATOMS: atom_id res chain seq x y z
N MET A 1 29.71 21.95 -22.67
CA MET A 1 29.71 20.79 -23.59
C MET A 1 28.59 19.83 -23.24
N ALA A 2 27.56 19.71 -24.07
CA ALA A 2 26.49 18.72 -23.88
C ALA A 2 27.04 17.29 -23.69
N ARG A 3 26.23 16.38 -23.15
CA ARG A 3 26.50 14.93 -23.17
C ARG A 3 26.58 14.49 -24.63
N THR A 4 27.79 14.28 -25.12
CA THR A 4 28.06 14.05 -26.53
C THR A 4 29.38 13.32 -26.69
N LEU A 5 29.42 12.38 -27.62
CA LEU A 5 30.64 11.78 -28.12
C LEU A 5 31.21 12.63 -29.26
N SER A 6 32.53 12.76 -29.32
CA SER A 6 33.18 13.37 -30.48
C SER A 6 32.97 12.51 -31.72
N ALA A 7 33.03 13.09 -32.93
CA ALA A 7 32.85 12.33 -34.17
C ALA A 7 33.83 11.14 -34.27
N ALA A 8 35.07 11.32 -33.83
CA ALA A 8 36.09 10.29 -33.79
C ALA A 8 35.81 9.18 -32.76
N SER A 9 35.14 9.51 -31.65
CA SER A 9 34.74 8.51 -30.65
C SER A 9 33.49 7.76 -31.10
N LEU A 10 32.52 8.45 -31.71
CA LEU A 10 31.31 7.85 -32.25
C LEU A 10 31.63 6.84 -33.36
N SER A 11 32.58 7.13 -34.25
CA SER A 11 32.98 6.23 -35.33
C SER A 11 33.55 4.90 -34.85
N LYS A 12 34.03 4.79 -33.60
CA LYS A 12 34.50 3.53 -33.02
C LYS A 12 33.37 2.51 -32.81
N TYR A 13 32.12 2.97 -32.78
CA TYR A 13 30.94 2.14 -32.55
C TYR A 13 30.14 1.85 -33.83
N PHE A 14 30.49 2.48 -34.96
CA PHE A 14 29.91 2.14 -36.26
C PHE A 14 30.54 0.88 -36.85
N GLU A 15 29.92 0.31 -37.87
CA GLU A 15 30.42 -0.88 -38.57
C GLU A 15 31.89 -0.68 -38.99
N GLY A 16 32.74 -1.67 -38.66
CA GLY A 16 34.20 -1.60 -38.84
C GLY A 16 34.97 -0.86 -37.73
N GLY A 17 34.28 -0.27 -36.76
CA GLY A 17 34.87 0.34 -35.57
C GLY A 17 35.23 -0.68 -34.49
N ILE A 18 36.22 -0.36 -33.66
CA ILE A 18 36.79 -1.27 -32.64
C ILE A 18 35.81 -1.70 -31.53
N TYR A 19 34.69 -0.99 -31.37
CA TYR A 19 33.65 -1.29 -30.38
C TYR A 19 32.32 -1.67 -31.02
N TYR A 20 32.29 -1.95 -32.34
CA TYR A 20 31.07 -2.31 -33.04
C TYR A 20 30.41 -3.56 -32.45
N ASP A 21 31.15 -4.66 -32.35
CA ASP A 21 30.61 -5.93 -31.83
C ASP A 21 30.21 -5.82 -30.36
N PHE A 22 30.98 -5.06 -29.57
CA PHE A 22 30.63 -4.73 -28.20
C PHE A 22 29.30 -3.97 -28.11
N LEU A 23 29.08 -2.96 -28.97
CA LEU A 23 27.81 -2.26 -29.04
C LEU A 23 26.67 -3.21 -29.44
N GLN A 24 26.87 -4.10 -30.42
CA GLN A 24 25.83 -5.06 -30.79
C GLN A 24 25.48 -6.00 -29.63
N TYR A 25 26.47 -6.44 -28.86
CA TYR A 25 26.24 -7.21 -27.63
C TYR A 25 25.40 -6.42 -26.62
N VAL A 26 25.79 -5.17 -26.32
CA VAL A 26 25.05 -4.31 -25.38
C VAL A 26 23.62 -4.07 -25.87
N LYS A 27 23.41 -3.85 -27.17
CA LYS A 27 22.07 -3.69 -27.78
C LYS A 27 21.21 -4.93 -27.63
N SER A 28 21.79 -6.12 -27.73
CA SER A 28 21.06 -7.39 -27.64
C SER A 28 20.63 -7.75 -26.22
N ASP A 29 21.29 -7.18 -25.21
CA ASP A 29 21.02 -7.47 -23.79
C ASP A 29 20.16 -6.37 -23.17
N LYS A 30 18.86 -6.65 -23.00
CA LYS A 30 17.89 -5.71 -22.41
C LYS A 30 18.21 -5.33 -20.95
N GLU A 31 19.04 -6.09 -20.25
CA GLU A 31 19.49 -5.72 -18.89
C GLU A 31 20.57 -4.63 -18.90
N LEU A 32 21.16 -4.32 -20.06
CA LEU A 32 22.22 -3.32 -20.22
C LEU A 32 21.69 -2.02 -20.82
N ALA A 33 22.14 -0.90 -20.27
CA ALA A 33 21.85 0.42 -20.80
C ALA A 33 23.13 1.12 -21.25
N PHE A 34 23.18 1.49 -22.53
CA PHE A 34 24.26 2.29 -23.11
C PHE A 34 24.01 3.78 -22.89
N GLU A 35 24.87 4.45 -22.15
CA GLU A 35 24.70 5.84 -21.79
C GLU A 35 25.87 6.75 -22.15
N ILE A 36 25.55 7.85 -22.81
CA ILE A 36 26.51 8.88 -23.21
C ILE A 36 26.63 9.91 -22.08
N ARG A 37 27.86 10.29 -21.76
CA ARG A 37 28.18 11.18 -20.64
C ARG A 37 29.03 12.35 -21.12
N VAL A 38 29.23 13.31 -20.23
CA VAL A 38 30.13 14.44 -20.49
C VAL A 38 31.57 13.95 -20.63
N ASN A 39 32.43 14.74 -21.26
CA ASN A 39 33.86 14.43 -21.45
C ASN A 39 34.13 13.19 -22.31
N ASP A 40 33.29 12.95 -23.34
CA ASP A 40 33.50 11.87 -24.31
C ASP A 40 33.55 10.49 -23.63
N GLU A 41 32.62 10.25 -22.70
CA GLU A 41 32.52 8.99 -21.95
C GLU A 41 31.26 8.21 -22.32
N VAL A 42 31.41 6.89 -22.38
CA VAL A 42 30.32 5.92 -22.45
C VAL A 42 30.27 5.16 -21.13
N MET A 43 29.06 4.96 -20.61
CA MET A 43 28.80 4.18 -19.41
C MET A 43 27.78 3.09 -19.72
N ILE A 44 28.06 1.86 -19.27
CA ILE A 44 27.12 0.74 -19.34
C ILE A 44 26.57 0.50 -17.94
N TYR A 45 25.26 0.59 -17.82
CA TYR A 45 24.53 0.35 -16.58
C TYR A 45 23.74 -0.96 -16.64
N CYS A 46 23.51 -1.55 -15.47
CA CYS A 46 22.51 -2.59 -15.23
C CYS A 46 21.88 -2.33 -13.88
N GLN A 47 20.55 -2.15 -13.83
CA GLN A 47 19.79 -1.92 -12.58
C GLN A 47 20.44 -0.83 -11.71
N LYS A 48 20.66 0.36 -12.28
CA LYS A 48 21.30 1.54 -11.65
C LYS A 48 22.80 1.40 -11.33
N ASN A 49 23.38 0.20 -11.42
CA ASN A 49 24.80 -0.03 -11.14
C ASN A 49 25.64 0.25 -12.39
N LEU A 50 26.76 0.97 -12.24
CA LEU A 50 27.73 1.18 -13.32
C LEU A 50 28.60 -0.07 -13.46
N LEU A 51 28.44 -0.78 -14.57
CA LEU A 51 29.18 -2.01 -14.86
C LEU A 51 30.45 -1.73 -15.65
N LEU A 52 30.44 -0.77 -16.57
CA LEU A 52 31.62 -0.44 -17.38
C LEU A 52 31.61 1.04 -17.72
N ARG A 53 32.79 1.68 -17.66
CA ARG A 53 33.02 3.02 -18.20
C ARG A 53 34.12 2.98 -19.24
N ILE A 54 33.88 3.61 -20.38
CA ILE A 54 34.84 3.85 -21.45
C ILE A 54 35.03 5.37 -21.52
N SER A 55 36.22 5.86 -21.16
CA SER A 55 36.56 7.28 -21.32
C SER A 55 37.43 7.42 -22.56
N HIS A 56 36.90 8.05 -23.61
CA HIS A 56 37.66 8.26 -24.83
C HIS A 56 38.67 9.39 -24.63
N ARG A 57 39.92 9.12 -25.02
CA ARG A 57 41.02 10.09 -24.86
C ARG A 57 41.51 10.55 -26.21
N LYS A 58 41.80 11.84 -26.32
CA LYS A 58 42.50 12.36 -27.49
C LYS A 58 43.95 11.87 -27.46
N ASN A 59 44.43 11.37 -28.61
CA ASN A 59 45.83 11.01 -28.86
C ASN A 59 46.42 9.89 -27.97
N THR A 60 45.60 9.16 -27.23
CA THR A 60 46.02 8.00 -26.41
C THR A 60 44.93 6.92 -26.46
N SER A 61 45.24 5.70 -25.99
CA SER A 61 44.23 4.64 -25.89
C SER A 61 43.09 5.03 -24.95
N ASP A 62 41.90 4.52 -25.25
CA ASP A 62 40.74 4.74 -24.40
C ASP A 62 40.93 4.04 -23.05
N ASN A 63 40.41 4.66 -22.01
CA ASN A 63 40.50 4.13 -20.66
C ASN A 63 39.27 3.30 -20.34
N ILE A 64 39.47 2.03 -19.95
CA ILE A 64 38.39 1.13 -19.56
C ILE A 64 38.39 0.98 -18.04
N THR A 65 37.25 1.27 -17.41
CA THR A 65 37.05 1.08 -15.96
C THR A 65 35.93 0.08 -15.74
N MET A 66 36.28 -1.04 -15.11
CA MET A 66 35.37 -2.13 -14.76
C MET A 66 34.48 -1.79 -13.56
N LEU A 67 33.60 -2.74 -13.21
CA LEU A 67 32.78 -2.74 -12.02
C LEU A 67 33.63 -2.43 -10.78
N ASN A 68 33.11 -1.62 -9.88
CA ASN A 68 33.86 -1.20 -8.71
C ASN A 68 34.28 -2.43 -7.87
N PRO A 69 35.54 -2.51 -7.39
CA PRO A 69 36.01 -3.65 -6.60
C PRO A 69 35.15 -3.98 -5.38
N ARG A 70 34.46 -2.99 -4.80
CA ARG A 70 33.54 -3.19 -3.65
C ARG A 70 32.49 -4.28 -3.86
N TYR A 71 32.13 -4.58 -5.10
CA TYR A 71 31.12 -5.60 -5.41
C TYR A 71 31.65 -7.03 -5.27
N TYR A 72 32.98 -7.24 -5.40
CA TYR A 72 33.61 -8.57 -5.46
C TYR A 72 34.86 -8.77 -4.57
N THR A 73 35.44 -7.72 -4.00
CA THR A 73 36.56 -7.88 -3.03
C THR A 73 36.05 -8.34 -1.67
N ASN A 74 36.78 -9.28 -1.03
CA ASN A 74 36.52 -9.79 0.33
C ASN A 74 35.15 -10.49 0.51
N ARG A 75 34.60 -11.07 -0.55
CA ARG A 75 33.35 -11.83 -0.47
C ARG A 75 33.57 -13.22 0.12
N LYS A 76 32.66 -13.65 0.99
CA LYS A 76 32.66 -14.99 1.62
C LYS A 76 32.11 -16.09 0.70
N ASP A 77 31.37 -15.72 -0.35
CA ASP A 77 30.71 -16.65 -1.26
C ASP A 77 31.54 -16.97 -2.52
N GLY A 78 32.78 -16.47 -2.61
CA GLY A 78 33.72 -16.79 -3.69
C GLY A 78 33.41 -16.17 -5.05
N LEU A 79 32.29 -15.45 -5.21
CA LEU A 79 31.94 -14.77 -6.46
C LEU A 79 32.95 -13.68 -6.80
N THR A 80 33.43 -13.67 -8.04
CA THR A 80 34.39 -12.70 -8.56
C THR A 80 34.17 -12.49 -10.06
N LEU A 81 34.96 -11.63 -10.67
CA LEU A 81 34.99 -11.45 -12.12
C LEU A 81 35.96 -12.46 -12.75
N SER A 82 35.44 -13.37 -13.56
CA SER A 82 36.19 -14.40 -14.28
C SER A 82 36.94 -13.82 -15.48
N ALA A 83 36.50 -12.67 -16.00
CA ALA A 83 37.12 -11.93 -17.08
C ALA A 83 37.45 -10.49 -16.66
N GLN A 84 38.52 -9.93 -17.24
CA GLN A 84 38.97 -8.56 -16.94
C GLN A 84 39.04 -7.70 -18.21
N LEU A 85 38.22 -6.66 -18.29
CA LEU A 85 38.20 -5.70 -19.40
C LEU A 85 39.01 -4.47 -19.01
N ARG A 86 40.32 -4.48 -19.25
CA ARG A 86 41.26 -3.42 -18.83
C ARG A 86 41.69 -2.51 -19.97
N GLU A 87 41.66 -3.01 -21.20
CA GLU A 87 42.11 -2.27 -22.38
C GLU A 87 41.12 -2.37 -23.55
N PRO A 88 41.18 -1.45 -24.54
CA PRO A 88 40.27 -1.46 -25.68
C PRO A 88 40.21 -2.78 -26.46
N ALA A 89 41.32 -3.53 -26.53
CA ALA A 89 41.37 -4.83 -27.21
C ALA A 89 40.49 -5.88 -26.53
N ASP A 90 40.29 -5.79 -25.20
CA ASP A 90 39.44 -6.73 -24.46
C ASP A 90 37.96 -6.64 -24.87
N LEU A 91 37.53 -5.48 -25.35
CA LEU A 91 36.16 -5.26 -25.84
C LEU A 91 35.93 -5.83 -27.24
N GLN A 92 36.96 -6.36 -27.91
CA GLN A 92 36.83 -7.10 -29.17
C GLN A 92 36.70 -8.61 -28.94
N ASP A 93 37.07 -9.12 -27.77
CA ASP A 93 36.91 -10.51 -27.39
C ASP A 93 35.50 -10.75 -26.82
N MET A 94 34.58 -11.19 -27.67
CA MET A 94 33.18 -11.39 -27.26
C MET A 94 32.99 -12.51 -26.23
N ALA A 95 33.89 -13.50 -26.16
CA ALA A 95 33.82 -14.52 -25.12
C ALA A 95 34.14 -13.89 -23.76
N LYS A 96 35.17 -13.04 -23.73
CA LYS A 96 35.58 -12.29 -22.54
C LYS A 96 34.54 -11.25 -22.12
N VAL A 97 33.94 -10.53 -23.06
CA VAL A 97 32.86 -9.57 -22.81
C VAL A 97 31.65 -10.26 -22.18
N LYS A 98 31.19 -11.39 -22.76
CA LYS A 98 30.04 -12.14 -22.23
C LYS A 98 30.27 -12.61 -20.79
N LEU A 99 31.41 -13.27 -20.54
CA LEU A 99 31.79 -13.73 -19.20
C LEU A 99 31.83 -12.56 -18.20
N TYR A 100 32.42 -11.43 -18.60
CA TYR A 100 32.49 -10.26 -17.73
C TYR A 100 31.10 -9.73 -17.35
N PHE A 101 30.19 -9.54 -18.31
CA PHE A 101 28.87 -8.98 -18.04
C PHE A 101 27.97 -9.98 -17.30
N GLU A 102 28.08 -11.28 -17.54
CA GLU A 102 27.41 -12.31 -16.75
C GLU A 102 27.81 -12.22 -15.27
N ASP A 103 29.12 -12.21 -14.99
CA ASP A 103 29.64 -12.09 -13.62
C ASP A 103 29.26 -10.74 -12.98
N ALA A 104 29.43 -9.64 -13.71
CA ALA A 104 29.14 -8.30 -13.21
C ALA A 104 27.65 -8.11 -12.86
N LYS A 105 26.75 -8.64 -13.70
CA LYS A 105 25.30 -8.65 -13.41
C LYS A 105 24.98 -9.49 -12.19
N ALA A 106 25.55 -10.69 -12.08
CA ALA A 106 25.35 -11.56 -10.91
C ALA A 106 25.84 -10.90 -9.60
N LEU A 107 27.02 -10.25 -9.65
CA LEU A 107 27.59 -9.52 -8.51
C LEU A 107 26.71 -8.34 -8.09
N CYS A 108 26.18 -7.56 -9.05
CA CYS A 108 25.29 -6.44 -8.78
C CYS A 108 23.97 -6.91 -8.14
N LYS A 109 23.31 -7.93 -8.71
CA LYS A 109 22.06 -8.52 -8.19
C LYS A 109 22.22 -8.96 -6.73
N LYS A 110 23.37 -9.53 -6.37
CA LYS A 110 23.64 -10.03 -5.01
C LYS A 110 24.10 -8.94 -4.03
N TYR A 111 24.64 -7.82 -4.51
CA TYR A 111 25.11 -6.73 -3.65
C TYR A 111 23.95 -5.87 -3.15
N LYS A 112 23.05 -5.47 -4.05
CA LYS A 112 21.87 -4.67 -3.72
C LYS A 112 20.80 -4.84 -4.80
N SER A 113 19.76 -5.61 -4.51
CA SER A 113 18.55 -5.65 -5.31
C SER A 113 17.53 -4.67 -4.71
N HIS A 114 16.97 -3.81 -5.54
CA HIS A 114 15.80 -2.98 -5.23
C HIS A 114 14.84 -3.08 -6.41
N ASP A 115 13.56 -3.26 -6.12
CA ASP A 115 12.53 -3.40 -7.15
C ASP A 115 12.49 -2.17 -8.07
N GLU A 116 12.71 -0.98 -7.51
CA GLU A 116 12.83 0.28 -8.29
C GLU A 116 13.91 0.20 -9.37
N PHE A 117 15.05 -0.45 -9.11
CA PHE A 117 16.14 -0.54 -10.08
C PHE A 117 15.81 -1.51 -11.22
N ILE A 118 15.05 -2.56 -10.91
CA ILE A 118 14.57 -3.52 -11.90
C ILE A 118 13.52 -2.84 -12.79
N VAL A 119 12.56 -2.16 -12.18
CA VAL A 119 11.51 -1.41 -12.88
C VAL A 119 12.09 -0.31 -13.76
N GLN A 120 13.05 0.47 -13.26
CA GLN A 120 13.75 1.50 -14.03
C GLN A 120 14.42 0.93 -15.28
N GLN A 121 15.13 -0.21 -15.14
CA GLN A 121 15.80 -0.87 -16.25
C GLN A 121 14.80 -1.40 -17.27
N GLN A 122 13.71 -2.02 -16.80
CA GLN A 122 12.65 -2.57 -17.64
C GLN A 122 11.92 -1.47 -18.42
N TYR A 123 11.48 -0.40 -17.73
CA TYR A 123 10.79 0.72 -18.38
C TYR A 123 11.64 1.31 -19.50
N LYS A 124 12.95 1.47 -19.28
CA LYS A 124 13.86 1.98 -20.31
C LYS A 124 13.93 1.05 -21.53
N ALA A 125 14.01 -0.26 -21.31
CA ALA A 125 14.07 -1.23 -22.39
C ALA A 125 12.77 -1.23 -23.20
N ASP A 126 11.62 -1.14 -22.53
CA ASP A 126 10.29 -1.14 -23.17
C ASP A 126 10.01 0.17 -23.92
N HIS A 127 10.55 1.30 -23.46
CA HIS A 127 10.37 2.62 -24.07
C HIS A 127 11.61 3.04 -24.88
N SER A 128 12.09 2.15 -25.74
CA SER A 128 13.28 2.38 -26.59
C SER A 128 12.94 2.54 -28.08
N SER A 129 11.65 2.73 -28.43
CA SER A 129 11.19 2.90 -29.81
C SER A 129 10.54 4.27 -30.04
N PHE A 130 10.73 4.82 -31.24
CA PHE A 130 10.03 6.03 -31.70
C PHE A 130 8.53 5.82 -31.95
N ASP A 131 8.09 4.57 -32.07
CA ASP A 131 6.70 4.25 -32.37
C ASP A 131 5.82 4.23 -31.10
N GLU A 132 6.44 4.22 -29.91
CA GLU A 132 5.76 4.28 -28.61
C GLU A 132 5.30 5.70 -28.26
N GLU A 133 4.45 5.86 -27.23
CA GLU A 133 4.06 7.20 -26.74
C GLU A 133 5.25 7.96 -26.14
N PHE A 134 6.08 7.26 -25.39
CA PHE A 134 7.23 7.80 -24.67
C PHE A 134 8.53 7.12 -25.10
N LEU A 135 9.61 7.89 -25.12
CA LEU A 135 10.97 7.42 -25.38
C LEU A 135 11.88 7.72 -24.17
N ALA A 136 12.45 6.68 -23.56
CA ALA A 136 13.36 6.77 -22.42
C ALA A 136 14.83 6.90 -22.88
N ILE A 137 15.35 8.12 -22.85
CA ILE A 137 16.58 8.48 -23.58
C ILE A 137 17.86 8.39 -22.73
N ASP A 138 17.79 8.56 -21.42
CA ASP A 138 18.92 8.52 -20.48
C ASP A 138 18.48 7.97 -19.12
N MET A 139 19.42 7.48 -18.34
CA MET A 139 19.20 7.08 -16.95
C MET A 139 20.25 7.70 -16.02
N GLU A 140 19.91 7.92 -14.75
CA GLU A 140 20.83 8.51 -13.76
C GLU A 140 21.36 9.90 -14.17
N TRP A 141 20.53 10.70 -14.85
CA TRP A 141 20.91 12.02 -15.34
C TRP A 141 21.05 12.99 -14.17
N ALA A 142 22.02 13.90 -14.26
CA ALA A 142 22.18 14.98 -13.29
C ALA A 142 22.72 16.25 -13.98
N PRO A 143 22.35 17.45 -13.49
CA PRO A 143 22.92 18.69 -14.00
C PRO A 143 24.44 18.71 -13.85
N ASP A 144 25.14 19.06 -14.92
CA ASP A 144 26.57 19.32 -14.85
C ASP A 144 26.82 20.69 -14.23
N GLN A 145 27.06 20.68 -12.91
CA GLN A 145 27.25 21.87 -12.07
C GLN A 145 28.40 22.76 -12.54
N ALA A 146 29.37 22.22 -13.29
CA ALA A 146 30.47 23.01 -13.84
C ALA A 146 30.02 23.97 -14.95
N LYS A 147 28.87 23.72 -15.58
CA LYS A 147 28.31 24.55 -16.67
C LYS A 147 27.30 25.58 -16.18
N ILE A 148 26.91 25.49 -14.92
CA ILE A 148 25.92 26.37 -14.32
C ILE A 148 26.68 27.43 -13.52
N PRO A 149 26.40 28.74 -13.71
CA PRO A 149 27.04 29.78 -12.92
C PRO A 149 26.82 29.51 -11.43
N VAL A 150 27.82 29.84 -10.61
CA VAL A 150 27.93 29.38 -9.21
C VAL A 150 26.66 29.70 -8.41
N GLU A 151 26.13 30.90 -8.62
CA GLU A 151 24.94 31.46 -7.99
C GLU A 151 23.62 30.79 -8.43
N TYR A 152 23.62 30.09 -9.57
CA TYR A 152 22.46 29.36 -10.09
C TYR A 152 22.62 27.85 -9.95
N ARG A 153 23.63 27.35 -9.24
CA ARG A 153 23.81 25.90 -9.03
C ARG A 153 22.66 25.33 -8.20
N VAL A 154 22.15 24.18 -8.64
CA VAL A 154 21.06 23.47 -7.95
C VAL A 154 21.61 22.36 -7.06
N ALA A 155 20.80 21.89 -6.12
CA ALA A 155 21.16 20.74 -5.29
C ALA A 155 21.56 19.53 -6.15
N LYS A 156 22.54 18.76 -5.67
CA LYS A 156 22.98 17.54 -6.35
C LYS A 156 21.90 16.47 -6.22
N THR A 157 21.08 16.35 -7.25
CA THR A 157 20.11 15.28 -7.41
C THR A 157 20.38 14.53 -8.72
N LYS A 158 20.03 13.25 -8.74
CA LYS A 158 20.00 12.44 -9.95
C LYS A 158 18.54 12.15 -10.27
N ILE A 159 18.20 12.30 -11.54
CA ILE A 159 16.92 11.92 -12.10
C ILE A 159 17.06 10.49 -12.60
N ASP A 160 16.14 9.62 -12.19
CA ASP A 160 16.21 8.20 -12.54
C ASP A 160 16.16 8.01 -14.05
N LEU A 161 15.23 8.66 -14.75
CA LEU A 161 15.08 8.58 -16.19
C LEU A 161 14.83 9.96 -16.82
N LEU A 162 15.42 10.20 -17.99
CA LEU A 162 14.94 11.24 -18.90
C LEU A 162 14.04 10.60 -19.94
N VAL A 163 12.81 11.09 -20.03
CA VAL A 163 11.78 10.58 -20.94
C VAL A 163 11.28 11.72 -21.81
N VAL A 164 10.99 11.46 -23.09
CA VAL A 164 10.37 12.44 -23.99
C VAL A 164 9.07 11.90 -24.58
N SER A 165 8.10 12.76 -24.86
CA SER A 165 6.92 12.35 -25.64
C SER A 165 7.27 12.28 -27.13
N ASN A 166 6.87 11.20 -27.80
CA ASN A 166 7.01 11.07 -29.25
C ASN A 166 5.90 11.82 -29.99
N LYS A 167 4.72 11.95 -29.37
CA LYS A 167 3.63 12.79 -29.88
C LYS A 167 3.79 14.23 -29.38
N PRO A 168 3.58 15.24 -30.26
CA PRO A 168 3.50 16.61 -29.84
C PRO A 168 2.18 16.89 -29.08
N ASN A 169 2.23 17.86 -28.17
CA ASN A 169 1.06 18.42 -27.51
C ASN A 169 0.27 19.35 -28.45
N GLU A 170 -0.78 20.00 -27.93
CA GLU A 170 -1.66 20.91 -28.70
C GLU A 170 -0.91 22.10 -29.31
N ASP A 171 0.21 22.53 -28.72
CA ASP A 171 1.08 23.60 -29.23
C ASP A 171 2.12 23.11 -30.24
N GLY A 172 2.06 21.83 -30.65
CA GLY A 172 3.04 21.22 -31.55
C GLY A 172 4.40 20.97 -30.89
N LYS A 173 4.46 20.92 -29.56
CA LYS A 173 5.69 20.75 -28.76
C LYS A 173 5.78 19.35 -28.16
N HIS A 174 6.98 18.78 -28.15
CA HIS A 174 7.27 17.49 -27.53
C HIS A 174 7.72 17.74 -26.08
N GLU A 175 7.17 16.98 -25.15
CA GLU A 175 7.43 17.19 -23.73
C GLU A 175 8.71 16.46 -23.31
N VAL A 176 9.45 17.08 -22.39
CA VAL A 176 10.60 16.47 -21.73
C VAL A 176 10.24 16.24 -20.29
N TYR A 177 10.36 15.00 -19.81
CA TYR A 177 10.03 14.58 -18.46
C TYR A 177 11.27 14.26 -17.66
N LEU A 178 11.34 14.85 -16.46
CA LEU A 178 12.22 14.41 -15.38
C LEU A 178 11.48 13.29 -14.64
N ALA A 179 11.80 12.04 -14.96
CA ALA A 179 11.06 10.88 -14.49
C ALA A 179 11.72 10.25 -13.25
N GLU A 180 10.90 10.03 -12.22
CA GLU A 180 11.26 9.32 -10.99
C GLU A 180 10.48 8.01 -10.91
N VAL A 181 11.16 6.91 -10.57
CA VAL A 181 10.53 5.59 -10.45
C VAL A 181 10.21 5.30 -8.98
N LYS A 182 9.00 4.85 -8.68
CA LYS A 182 8.65 4.34 -7.33
C LYS A 182 7.98 2.97 -7.39
N CYS A 183 8.34 2.12 -6.44
CA CYS A 183 7.70 0.83 -6.20
C CYS A 183 6.92 0.89 -4.88
N GLY A 184 5.63 1.23 -4.96
CA GLY A 184 4.76 1.49 -3.79
C GLY A 184 5.00 2.85 -3.11
N LEU A 185 4.17 3.17 -2.11
CA LEU A 185 4.33 4.37 -1.27
C LEU A 185 5.25 4.07 -0.08
N GLY A 186 6.56 4.22 -0.30
CA GLY A 186 7.55 4.21 0.78
C GLY A 186 7.47 5.47 1.67
N ALA A 187 8.60 6.17 1.83
CA ALA A 187 8.59 7.46 2.52
C ALA A 187 7.90 8.53 1.64
N VAL A 188 6.76 9.04 2.10
CA VAL A 188 6.04 10.13 1.42
C VAL A 188 6.72 11.48 1.71
N ASP A 189 7.18 11.65 2.95
CA ASP A 189 7.86 12.84 3.47
C ASP A 189 9.32 12.56 3.84
N GLY A 190 10.07 13.64 4.13
CA GLY A 190 11.49 13.54 4.49
C GLY A 190 12.45 13.41 3.30
N LYS A 191 13.73 13.18 3.61
CA LYS A 191 14.80 13.10 2.61
C LYS A 191 14.56 11.88 1.70
N SER A 192 14.57 12.11 0.38
CA SER A 192 14.25 11.11 -0.65
C SER A 192 12.78 10.63 -0.69
N GLY A 193 11.86 11.37 -0.06
CA GLY A 193 10.42 11.18 -0.22
C GLY A 193 9.85 11.90 -1.44
N ILE A 194 8.57 11.68 -1.76
CA ILE A 194 7.90 12.22 -2.96
C ILE A 194 8.02 13.74 -3.03
N GLU A 195 7.74 14.44 -1.93
CA GLU A 195 7.85 15.90 -1.86
C GLU A 195 9.28 16.39 -2.07
N ASP A 196 10.29 15.64 -1.61
CA ASP A 196 11.70 15.97 -1.83
C ASP A 196 12.08 15.83 -3.32
N HIS A 197 11.64 14.76 -3.98
CA HIS A 197 11.84 14.58 -5.42
C HIS A 197 11.16 15.68 -6.24
N VAL A 198 9.92 16.05 -5.89
CA VAL A 198 9.22 17.18 -6.53
C VAL A 198 10.00 18.48 -6.33
N ARG A 199 10.39 18.80 -5.10
CA ARG A 199 11.16 20.02 -4.79
C ARG A 199 12.48 20.08 -5.55
N MET A 200 13.22 18.98 -5.61
CA MET A 200 14.50 18.89 -6.33
C MET A 200 14.29 19.08 -7.84
N SER A 201 13.27 18.46 -8.41
CA SER A 201 12.90 18.62 -9.83
C SER A 201 12.44 20.04 -10.15
N GLN A 202 11.69 20.70 -9.25
CA GLN A 202 11.34 22.11 -9.41
C GLN A 202 12.56 23.03 -9.43
N GLY A 203 13.61 22.72 -8.68
CA GLY A 203 14.88 23.44 -8.75
C GLY A 203 15.50 23.40 -10.16
N ILE A 204 15.37 22.28 -10.85
CA ILE A 204 15.79 22.10 -12.26
C ILE A 204 14.84 22.86 -13.19
N ILE A 205 13.53 22.66 -13.03
CA ILE A 205 12.48 23.26 -13.89
C ILE A 205 12.51 24.79 -13.83
N ASN A 206 12.71 25.39 -12.65
CA ASN A 206 12.64 26.84 -12.50
C ASN A 206 13.94 27.55 -12.91
N ASN A 207 15.03 26.81 -13.12
CA ASN A 207 16.33 27.39 -13.44
C ASN A 207 16.63 27.39 -14.95
N VAL A 208 16.70 28.58 -15.55
CA VAL A 208 16.88 28.74 -17.01
C VAL A 208 18.18 28.14 -17.55
N TYR A 209 19.29 28.26 -16.81
CA TYR A 209 20.58 27.71 -17.22
C TYR A 209 20.56 26.18 -17.21
N VAL A 210 19.92 25.60 -16.20
CA VAL A 210 19.77 24.14 -16.11
C VAL A 210 18.85 23.63 -17.22
N ARG A 211 17.73 24.30 -17.50
CA ARG A 211 16.81 23.93 -18.60
C ARG A 211 17.51 23.94 -19.95
N GLN A 212 18.28 24.99 -20.24
CA GLN A 212 19.04 25.07 -21.50
C GLN A 212 20.06 23.94 -21.62
N ALA A 213 20.78 23.63 -20.55
CA ALA A 213 21.72 22.51 -20.53
C ALA A 213 21.01 21.15 -20.73
N LEU A 214 19.85 20.95 -20.08
CA LEU A 214 19.02 19.76 -20.26
C LEU A 214 18.59 19.59 -21.72
N LEU A 215 18.04 20.62 -22.36
CA LEU A 215 17.59 20.54 -23.75
C LEU A 215 18.74 20.25 -24.72
N GLN A 216 19.93 20.80 -24.46
CA GLN A 216 21.13 20.47 -25.24
C GLN A 216 21.52 18.99 -25.08
N ASP A 217 21.46 18.47 -23.85
CA ASP A 217 21.74 17.06 -23.57
C ASP A 217 20.71 16.14 -24.22
N VAL A 218 19.41 16.39 -24.03
CA VAL A 218 18.30 15.64 -24.64
C VAL A 218 18.49 15.56 -26.16
N THR A 219 18.72 16.71 -26.80
CA THR A 219 18.92 16.79 -28.26
C THR A 219 20.14 15.98 -28.72
N SER A 220 21.26 16.12 -28.01
CA SER A 220 22.51 15.44 -28.35
C SER A 220 22.41 13.92 -28.16
N ILE A 221 21.84 13.49 -27.02
CA ILE A 221 21.65 12.08 -26.68
C ILE A 221 20.76 11.41 -27.71
N ILE A 222 19.58 11.99 -28.01
CA ILE A 222 18.67 11.40 -29.00
C ILE A 222 19.39 11.27 -30.34
N LYS A 223 19.99 12.34 -30.84
CA LYS A 223 20.70 12.34 -32.11
C LYS A 223 21.76 11.24 -32.19
N GLN A 224 22.62 11.12 -31.18
CA GLN A 224 23.72 10.15 -31.22
C GLN A 224 23.25 8.72 -30.98
N LYS A 225 22.27 8.51 -30.10
CA LYS A 225 21.69 7.18 -29.91
C LYS A 225 20.92 6.70 -31.14
N THR A 226 20.24 7.59 -31.88
CA THR A 226 19.69 7.27 -33.20
C THR A 226 20.78 6.86 -34.19
N GLN A 227 21.90 7.60 -34.25
CA GLN A 227 23.02 7.24 -35.13
C GLN A 227 23.61 5.86 -34.79
N LEU A 228 23.66 5.52 -33.50
CA LEU A 228 24.12 4.21 -33.02
C LEU A 228 23.04 3.11 -33.13
N GLN A 229 21.85 3.45 -33.64
CA GLN A 229 20.70 2.56 -33.73
C GLN A 229 20.36 1.92 -32.37
N LEU A 230 20.43 2.72 -31.31
CA LEU A 230 20.03 2.34 -29.95
C LEU A 230 18.53 2.55 -29.69
N PHE A 231 17.82 3.12 -30.67
CA PHE A 231 16.37 3.22 -30.68
C PHE A 231 15.79 2.50 -31.88
N GLU A 232 14.61 1.94 -31.70
CA GLU A 232 13.81 1.29 -32.75
C GLU A 232 12.80 2.27 -33.36
N GLY A 233 12.15 1.87 -34.45
CA GLY A 233 11.13 2.68 -35.11
C GLY A 233 11.68 3.82 -35.98
N SER A 234 10.78 4.66 -36.48
CA SER A 234 11.13 5.74 -37.41
C SER A 234 11.55 7.01 -36.67
N PRO A 235 12.77 7.55 -36.89
CA PRO A 235 13.24 8.73 -36.17
C PRO A 235 12.31 9.95 -36.30
N ILE A 236 12.01 10.57 -35.17
CA ILE A 236 11.14 11.74 -35.08
C ILE A 236 11.98 13.03 -35.10
N ARG A 237 11.47 14.06 -35.78
CA ARG A 237 11.99 15.42 -35.67
C ARG A 237 11.34 16.13 -34.49
N TYR A 238 12.02 16.09 -33.34
CA TYR A 238 11.53 16.73 -32.14
C TYR A 238 11.53 18.26 -32.21
N ASN A 239 10.51 18.84 -31.58
CA ASN A 239 10.37 20.27 -31.29
C ASN A 239 10.00 20.39 -29.80
N PHE A 240 11.00 20.47 -28.92
CA PHE A 240 10.76 20.36 -27.48
C PHE A 240 10.13 21.60 -26.85
N SER A 241 9.30 21.39 -25.83
CA SER A 241 8.90 22.41 -24.86
C SER A 241 10.13 22.96 -24.13
N GLU A 242 10.14 24.28 -23.87
CA GLU A 242 11.27 24.90 -23.15
C GLU A 242 11.31 24.54 -21.67
N ARG A 243 10.14 24.24 -21.09
CA ARG A 243 10.00 23.85 -19.68
C ARG A 243 9.73 22.35 -19.60
N PRO A 244 10.60 21.57 -18.94
CA PRO A 244 10.34 20.16 -18.70
C PRO A 244 9.24 19.98 -17.64
N LYS A 245 8.62 18.80 -17.64
CA LYS A 245 7.60 18.37 -16.69
C LYS A 245 8.15 17.29 -15.75
N ILE A 246 7.46 17.06 -14.65
CA ILE A 246 7.78 15.94 -13.74
C ILE A 246 6.94 14.74 -14.19
N MET A 247 7.56 13.56 -14.18
CA MET A 247 6.85 12.30 -14.36
C MET A 247 7.14 11.37 -13.19
N PHE A 248 6.11 10.71 -12.67
CA PHE A 248 6.30 9.57 -11.78
C PHE A 248 5.89 8.30 -12.50
N ILE A 249 6.78 7.32 -12.48
CA ILE A 249 6.53 5.98 -13.00
C ILE A 249 6.30 5.07 -11.79
N LEU A 250 5.05 4.65 -11.60
CA LEU A 250 4.60 3.86 -10.47
C LEU A 250 4.42 2.41 -10.90
N ALA A 251 5.21 1.53 -10.30
CA ALA A 251 5.18 0.09 -10.56
C ALA A 251 4.92 -0.69 -9.28
N ASN A 252 4.32 -1.88 -9.41
CA ASN A 252 3.98 -2.74 -8.28
C ASN A 252 3.21 -2.00 -7.16
N SER A 253 2.53 -0.91 -7.54
CA SER A 253 1.75 -0.05 -6.66
C SER A 253 0.33 -0.59 -6.60
N SER A 254 -0.14 -0.92 -5.40
CA SER A 254 -1.54 -1.31 -5.16
C SER A 254 -2.49 -0.19 -5.60
N GLU A 255 -3.77 -0.49 -5.83
CA GLU A 255 -4.76 0.56 -6.12
C GLU A 255 -4.80 1.62 -5.00
N TYR A 256 -4.55 1.21 -3.75
CA TYR A 256 -4.35 2.10 -2.62
C TYR A 256 -3.12 3.01 -2.78
N ASP A 257 -1.97 2.47 -3.20
CA ASP A 257 -0.77 3.28 -3.47
C ASP A 257 -1.04 4.31 -4.57
N LYS A 258 -1.80 3.91 -5.61
CA LYS A 258 -2.18 4.82 -6.70
C LYS A 258 -3.08 5.94 -6.18
N LEU A 259 -4.16 5.61 -5.46
CA LEU A 259 -5.09 6.60 -4.88
C LEU A 259 -4.42 7.54 -3.87
N SER A 260 -3.54 7.00 -3.04
CA SER A 260 -2.80 7.77 -2.05
C SER A 260 -1.73 8.65 -2.71
N PHE A 261 -1.07 8.16 -3.76
CA PHE A 261 -0.17 8.96 -4.59
C PHE A 261 -0.92 10.09 -5.29
N ASP A 262 -2.06 9.80 -5.92
CA ASP A 262 -2.93 10.80 -6.56
C ASP A 262 -3.37 11.87 -5.56
N ARG A 263 -3.69 11.49 -4.32
CA ARG A 263 -4.01 12.44 -3.25
C ARG A 263 -2.81 13.31 -2.87
N ILE A 264 -1.61 12.74 -2.77
CA ILE A 264 -0.38 13.49 -2.48
C ILE A 264 -0.14 14.51 -3.60
N ILE A 265 -0.17 14.07 -4.86
CA ILE A 265 0.01 14.94 -6.02
C ILE A 265 -1.04 16.06 -6.04
N LYS A 266 -2.31 15.74 -5.79
CA LYS A 266 -3.38 16.75 -5.70
C LYS A 266 -3.13 17.77 -4.59
N ASN A 267 -2.57 17.35 -3.46
CA ASN A 267 -2.25 18.25 -2.34
C ASN A 267 -1.07 19.19 -2.63
N LEU A 268 -0.27 18.93 -3.68
CA LEU A 268 0.79 19.84 -4.13
C LEU A 268 0.25 21.05 -4.93
N GLY A 269 -1.06 21.15 -5.11
CA GLY A 269 -1.71 22.29 -5.77
C GLY A 269 -1.36 22.39 -7.25
N GLU A 270 -1.09 23.62 -7.73
CA GLU A 270 -0.79 23.89 -9.15
C GLU A 270 0.38 23.06 -9.67
N VAL A 271 1.39 22.82 -8.83
CA VAL A 271 2.56 21.99 -9.18
C VAL A 271 2.13 20.57 -9.49
N GLY A 272 1.21 20.02 -8.69
CA GLY A 272 0.70 18.66 -8.84
C GLY A 272 -0.06 18.44 -10.13
N HIS A 273 -0.77 19.46 -10.63
CA HIS A 273 -1.52 19.37 -11.90
C HIS A 273 -0.60 19.19 -13.12
N ASP A 274 0.63 19.67 -13.04
CA ASP A 274 1.63 19.56 -14.12
C ASP A 274 2.46 18.26 -14.05
N ILE A 275 2.17 17.38 -13.09
CA ILE A 275 2.86 16.10 -12.91
C ILE A 275 2.15 15.01 -13.72
N LYS A 276 2.88 14.36 -14.63
CA LYS A 276 2.41 13.15 -15.33
C LYS A 276 2.64 11.93 -14.45
N VAL A 277 1.66 11.04 -14.37
CA VAL A 277 1.80 9.76 -13.68
C VAL A 277 1.60 8.62 -14.68
N GLU A 278 2.58 7.72 -14.74
CA GLU A 278 2.58 6.50 -15.53
C GLU A 278 2.37 5.32 -14.57
N TYR A 279 1.23 4.66 -14.67
CA TYR A 279 0.94 3.45 -13.89
C TYR A 279 1.36 2.22 -14.70
N LEU A 280 2.46 1.60 -14.31
CA LEU A 280 2.85 0.32 -14.89
C LEU A 280 1.94 -0.78 -14.35
N ALA A 281 1.24 -1.48 -15.24
CA ALA A 281 0.66 -2.77 -14.91
C ALA A 281 1.79 -3.66 -14.37
N SER A 282 1.53 -4.43 -13.31
CA SER A 282 2.54 -5.35 -12.79
C SER A 282 3.04 -6.22 -13.95
N SER A 283 4.34 -6.15 -14.27
CA SER A 283 4.93 -6.97 -15.34
C SER A 283 4.96 -8.47 -15.03
N LYS A 284 4.33 -8.87 -13.92
CA LYS A 284 3.64 -10.14 -13.82
C LYS A 284 2.17 -9.88 -14.11
N GLU A 285 1.73 -10.18 -15.33
CA GLU A 285 0.43 -10.82 -15.49
C GLU A 285 0.48 -12.05 -14.57
N ILE A 286 -0.05 -11.88 -13.35
CA ILE A 286 -0.63 -13.00 -12.65
C ILE A 286 -1.81 -13.36 -13.54
N GLN A 287 -1.61 -14.30 -14.47
CA GLN A 287 -2.73 -15.12 -14.88
C GLN A 287 -3.36 -15.58 -13.56
N PRO A 288 -4.65 -15.29 -13.30
CA PRO A 288 -5.30 -15.83 -12.13
C PRO A 288 -5.27 -17.34 -12.29
N ALA A 289 -4.25 -17.96 -11.69
CA ALA A 289 -4.24 -19.37 -11.44
C ALA A 289 -5.50 -19.57 -10.60
N LYS A 290 -6.48 -20.25 -11.20
CA LYS A 290 -7.76 -20.59 -10.57
C LYS A 290 -7.45 -21.13 -9.17
N ALA A 291 -7.64 -20.28 -8.16
CA ALA A 291 -7.74 -20.70 -6.79
C ALA A 291 -9.10 -21.39 -6.67
N HIS A 292 -9.14 -22.66 -7.05
CA HIS A 292 -10.24 -23.54 -6.73
C HIS A 292 -10.16 -23.91 -5.25
N TYR A 293 -10.82 -23.14 -4.39
CA TYR A 293 -11.56 -23.62 -3.20
C TYR A 293 -12.63 -22.56 -2.87
N GLY A 294 -13.90 -22.97 -2.79
CA GLY A 294 -15.03 -22.08 -2.49
C GLY A 294 -15.09 -21.73 -1.00
N GLY A 295 -15.13 -20.44 -0.66
CA GLY A 295 -15.46 -19.99 0.70
C GLY A 295 -15.11 -18.55 1.06
N ASP A 296 -13.94 -18.01 0.64
CA ASP A 296 -13.56 -16.63 0.96
C ASP A 296 -14.11 -15.63 -0.07
N SER A 297 -14.69 -14.53 0.40
CA SER A 297 -15.03 -13.39 -0.45
C SER A 297 -13.79 -12.60 -0.87
N GLU A 298 -13.93 -11.82 -1.95
CA GLU A 298 -12.84 -11.00 -2.50
C GLU A 298 -12.27 -10.03 -1.46
N TYR A 299 -13.14 -9.42 -0.65
CA TYR A 299 -12.73 -8.54 0.43
C TYR A 299 -11.89 -9.27 1.49
N ARG A 300 -12.29 -10.47 1.89
CA ARG A 300 -11.55 -11.29 2.87
C ARG A 300 -10.19 -11.72 2.33
N LYS A 301 -10.09 -12.03 1.03
CA LYS A 301 -8.80 -12.31 0.36
C LYS A 301 -7.87 -11.09 0.40
N ALA A 302 -8.39 -9.91 0.08
CA ALA A 302 -7.62 -8.67 0.15
C ALA A 302 -7.13 -8.39 1.58
N CYS A 303 -8.01 -8.53 2.58
CA CYS A 303 -7.64 -8.40 3.99
C CYS A 303 -6.55 -9.39 4.41
N ARG A 304 -6.57 -10.62 3.90
CA ARG A 304 -5.54 -11.64 4.20
C ARG A 304 -4.16 -11.19 3.75
N LEU A 305 -4.05 -10.72 2.52
CA LEU A 305 -2.80 -10.18 1.98
C LEU A 305 -2.36 -8.92 2.74
N HIS A 306 -3.32 -8.04 3.05
CA HIS A 306 -3.06 -6.82 3.80
C HIS A 306 -2.55 -7.09 5.21
N GLN A 307 -3.19 -7.97 5.97
CA GLN A 307 -2.76 -8.28 7.35
C GLN A 307 -1.38 -8.96 7.37
N ALA A 308 -1.04 -9.75 6.35
CA ALA A 308 0.31 -10.29 6.19
C ALA A 308 1.34 -9.18 5.93
N TRP A 309 1.04 -8.25 5.02
CA TRP A 309 1.89 -7.09 4.78
C TRP A 309 2.04 -6.22 6.02
N PHE A 310 0.94 -5.92 6.72
CA PHE A 310 0.92 -5.08 7.93
C PHE A 310 1.82 -5.67 9.00
N ARG A 311 1.73 -6.98 9.21
CA ARG A 311 2.56 -7.73 10.14
C ARG A 311 4.05 -7.62 9.84
N GLU A 312 4.45 -7.69 8.57
CA GLU A 312 5.87 -7.60 8.19
C GLU A 312 6.38 -6.16 8.18
N ASN A 313 5.59 -5.24 7.64
CA ASN A 313 6.04 -3.90 7.30
C ASN A 313 5.74 -2.86 8.38
N VAL A 314 4.64 -3.03 9.12
CA VAL A 314 4.27 -2.14 10.23
C VAL A 314 4.76 -2.72 11.55
N LEU A 315 4.42 -3.98 11.85
CA LEU A 315 4.82 -4.62 13.12
C LEU A 315 6.27 -5.12 13.14
N LYS A 316 6.95 -5.14 11.99
CA LYS A 316 8.35 -5.63 11.84
C LYS A 316 8.54 -7.07 12.34
N LEU A 317 7.52 -7.92 12.15
CA LEU A 317 7.54 -9.31 12.59
C LEU A 317 7.97 -10.25 11.45
N LYS A 318 8.88 -11.18 11.76
CA LYS A 318 9.23 -12.34 10.91
C LYS A 318 8.02 -13.24 10.71
N MET A 319 7.93 -14.08 9.67
CA MET A 319 6.78 -14.91 9.29
C MET A 319 5.83 -15.46 10.39
N GLY A 320 4.53 -15.49 10.06
CA GLY A 320 3.45 -16.03 10.90
C GLY A 320 3.45 -17.54 11.02
N ARG A 321 2.46 -18.09 11.71
CA ARG A 321 2.30 -19.55 11.87
C ARG A 321 1.52 -20.16 10.72
N ASN A 322 1.91 -21.35 10.28
CA ASN A 322 1.02 -22.24 9.53
C ASN A 322 -0.04 -22.82 10.50
N HIS A 323 -1.32 -22.67 10.17
CA HIS A 323 -2.49 -23.05 10.97
C HIS A 323 -2.65 -24.56 11.06
N SER A 324 -2.30 -25.29 10.00
CA SER A 324 -2.37 -26.75 9.97
C SER A 324 -1.31 -27.42 10.86
N THR A 325 -0.11 -26.84 10.94
CA THR A 325 1.01 -27.45 11.68
C THR A 325 1.32 -26.78 13.02
N ARG A 326 0.84 -25.55 13.26
CA ARG A 326 1.13 -24.70 14.42
C ARG A 326 2.62 -24.47 14.72
N LYS A 327 3.52 -24.84 13.80
CA LYS A 327 4.98 -24.67 13.92
C LYS A 327 5.44 -23.36 13.26
N GLY A 328 6.53 -22.79 13.77
CA GLY A 328 7.28 -21.77 13.03
C GLY A 328 8.06 -22.48 11.92
N THR A 329 7.91 -22.01 10.68
CA THR A 329 8.45 -22.73 9.53
C THR A 329 9.90 -22.29 9.25
N ASN A 330 10.79 -23.28 9.11
CA ASN A 330 12.16 -23.07 8.60
C ASN A 330 12.11 -23.12 7.06
N GLU A 331 11.38 -22.20 6.46
CA GLU A 331 11.15 -22.17 5.01
C GLU A 331 12.13 -21.26 4.29
N THR A 332 12.40 -21.61 3.04
CA THR A 332 13.15 -20.85 2.05
C THR A 332 12.31 -19.72 1.45
N ALA A 333 12.95 -18.76 0.76
CA ALA A 333 12.26 -17.65 0.10
C ALA A 333 11.31 -18.10 -1.03
N GLU A 334 11.54 -19.26 -1.64
CA GLU A 334 10.69 -19.83 -2.69
C GLU A 334 9.45 -20.51 -2.09
N GLU A 335 9.62 -21.25 -0.98
CA GLU A 335 8.51 -21.80 -0.19
C GLU A 335 7.64 -20.68 0.40
N PHE A 336 8.26 -19.55 0.76
CA PHE A 336 7.58 -18.34 1.20
C PHE A 336 6.67 -17.75 0.12
N GLU A 337 7.19 -17.51 -1.09
CA GLU A 337 6.41 -16.94 -2.19
C GLU A 337 5.29 -17.89 -2.63
N HIS A 338 5.56 -19.20 -2.62
CA HIS A 338 4.55 -20.21 -2.90
C HIS A 338 3.44 -20.22 -1.85
N ARG A 339 3.74 -20.19 -0.55
CA ARG A 339 2.70 -20.13 0.49
C ARG A 339 1.94 -18.81 0.52
N ARG A 340 2.57 -17.68 0.19
CA ARG A 340 1.90 -16.38 0.07
C ARG A 340 0.74 -16.42 -0.94
N THR A 341 0.83 -17.31 -1.93
CA THR A 341 -0.19 -17.51 -2.97
C THR A 341 -1.14 -18.69 -2.70
N THR A 342 -0.86 -19.54 -1.71
CA THR A 342 -1.58 -20.82 -1.51
C THR A 342 -2.08 -21.10 -0.09
N GLU A 343 -1.59 -20.41 0.94
CA GLU A 343 -1.92 -20.70 2.35
C GLU A 343 -2.68 -19.57 3.07
N THR A 344 -3.61 -19.97 3.93
CA THR A 344 -4.51 -19.10 4.68
C THR A 344 -3.85 -18.41 5.88
N ASP A 345 -2.62 -18.75 6.26
CA ASP A 345 -2.18 -18.53 7.64
C ASP A 345 -1.11 -17.44 7.81
N ILE A 346 -0.79 -16.74 6.73
CA ILE A 346 0.19 -15.65 6.71
C ILE A 346 -0.20 -14.45 7.59
N ALA A 347 -1.50 -14.26 7.84
CA ALA A 347 -2.05 -13.22 8.71
C ALA A 347 -2.11 -13.62 10.20
N ILE A 348 -1.52 -14.76 10.58
CA ILE A 348 -1.60 -15.31 11.95
C ILE A 348 -0.30 -15.04 12.71
N LEU A 349 -0.42 -14.39 13.87
CA LEU A 349 0.71 -14.14 14.76
C LEU A 349 1.19 -15.43 15.45
N THR A 350 2.49 -15.50 15.77
CA THR A 350 3.02 -16.62 16.56
C THR A 350 2.56 -16.50 18.02
N ASN A 351 2.63 -17.58 18.81
CA ASN A 351 2.35 -17.47 20.27
C ASN A 351 3.27 -16.45 20.96
N ALA A 352 4.51 -16.30 20.49
CA ALA A 352 5.44 -15.32 21.06
C ALA A 352 5.03 -13.89 20.73
N ASP A 353 4.54 -13.64 19.50
CA ASP A 353 4.03 -12.34 19.09
C ASP A 353 2.72 -12.02 19.82
N ALA A 354 1.80 -12.98 19.91
CA ALA A 354 0.55 -12.87 20.63
C ALA A 354 0.77 -12.57 22.13
N ALA A 355 1.73 -13.24 22.77
CA ALA A 355 2.11 -12.98 24.16
C ALA A 355 2.72 -11.58 24.37
N ARG A 356 3.22 -10.93 23.31
CA ARG A 356 3.70 -9.54 23.31
C ARG A 356 2.62 -8.54 22.88
N LEU A 357 1.36 -8.96 22.81
CA LEU A 357 0.22 -8.12 22.40
C LEU A 357 0.37 -7.54 20.99
N MET A 358 1.08 -8.22 20.08
CA MET A 358 1.29 -7.71 18.73
C MET A 358 0.01 -7.62 17.88
N ASN A 359 -1.09 -8.25 18.31
CA ASN A 359 -2.41 -8.07 17.71
C ASN A 359 -3.08 -6.76 18.12
N PHE A 360 -2.42 -5.95 18.96
CA PHE A 360 -2.98 -4.74 19.54
C PHE A 360 -2.13 -3.50 19.23
N VAL A 361 -2.75 -2.32 19.28
CA VAL A 361 -2.07 -1.05 19.01
C VAL A 361 -0.96 -0.77 20.03
N PRO A 362 0.31 -0.63 19.60
CA PRO A 362 1.46 -0.47 20.50
C PRO A 362 1.35 0.69 21.48
N GLU A 363 0.80 1.82 21.01
CA GLU A 363 0.66 3.03 21.79
C GLU A 363 -0.23 2.85 23.02
N TYR A 364 -1.06 1.79 23.10
CA TYR A 364 -1.98 1.52 24.21
C TYR A 364 -1.85 0.09 24.76
N HIS A 365 -0.68 -0.57 24.60
CA HIS A 365 -0.45 -1.93 25.11
C HIS A 365 -0.64 -2.04 26.63
N GLU A 366 -0.31 -1.00 27.40
CA GLU A 366 -0.49 -1.01 28.85
C GLU A 366 -1.98 -1.05 29.22
N GLU A 367 -2.78 -0.14 28.66
CA GLU A 367 -4.22 -0.06 28.92
C GLU A 367 -4.95 -1.31 28.41
N ILE A 368 -4.61 -1.79 27.22
CA ILE A 368 -5.20 -3.00 26.63
C ILE A 368 -4.80 -4.23 27.44
N GLY A 369 -3.52 -4.37 27.79
CA GLY A 369 -3.03 -5.49 28.61
C GLY A 369 -3.70 -5.52 29.99
N LYS A 370 -3.90 -4.35 30.62
CA LYS A 370 -4.63 -4.23 31.88
C LYS A 370 -6.10 -4.63 31.71
N ALA A 371 -6.79 -4.08 30.72
CA ALA A 371 -8.20 -4.39 30.47
C ALA A 371 -8.42 -5.90 30.19
N LEU A 372 -7.56 -6.53 29.40
CA LEU A 372 -7.58 -7.97 29.13
C LEU A 372 -7.38 -8.81 30.40
N CYS A 373 -6.49 -8.37 31.29
CA CYS A 373 -6.25 -9.02 32.57
C CYS A 373 -7.40 -8.85 33.56
N GLU A 374 -7.98 -7.64 33.66
CA GLU A 374 -9.09 -7.36 34.57
C GLU A 374 -10.35 -8.14 34.18
N ASP A 375 -10.59 -8.31 32.88
CA ASP A 375 -11.71 -9.11 32.37
C ASP A 375 -11.57 -10.61 32.68
N ARG A 376 -10.36 -11.17 32.54
CA ARG A 376 -10.16 -12.65 32.55
C ARG A 376 -9.29 -13.19 33.69
N GLY A 377 -8.79 -12.32 34.57
CA GLY A 377 -7.83 -12.64 35.63
C GLY A 377 -6.40 -12.94 35.14
N LYS A 378 -6.19 -12.99 33.82
CA LYS A 378 -4.90 -13.18 33.14
C LYS A 378 -5.02 -12.77 31.67
N ILE A 379 -3.89 -12.47 31.02
CA ILE A 379 -3.87 -12.26 29.57
C ILE A 379 -4.43 -13.51 28.86
N PRO A 380 -5.43 -13.36 27.97
CA PRO A 380 -6.02 -14.49 27.27
C PRO A 380 -4.98 -15.23 26.41
N THR A 381 -5.22 -16.53 26.23
CA THR A 381 -4.50 -17.34 25.23
C THR A 381 -5.41 -17.68 24.05
N ASP A 382 -6.54 -16.98 23.92
CA ASP A 382 -7.50 -17.22 22.84
C ASP A 382 -6.87 -16.89 21.49
N PHE A 383 -6.90 -17.85 20.58
CA PHE A 383 -6.21 -17.72 19.30
C PHE A 383 -6.86 -16.68 18.38
N GLY A 384 -8.20 -16.57 18.40
CA GLY A 384 -8.92 -15.60 17.58
C GLY A 384 -8.52 -14.18 17.97
N LEU A 385 -8.75 -13.85 19.24
CA LEU A 385 -8.45 -12.55 19.83
C LEU A 385 -6.96 -12.20 19.80
N MET A 386 -6.07 -13.14 20.14
CA MET A 386 -4.66 -12.81 20.37
C MET A 386 -3.77 -12.96 19.14
N ALA A 387 -4.20 -13.73 18.12
CA ALA A 387 -3.32 -14.11 17.02
C ALA A 387 -3.93 -14.06 15.63
N ASN A 388 -5.26 -14.14 15.47
CA ASN A 388 -5.90 -14.11 14.16
C ASN A 388 -6.22 -12.68 13.74
N MET A 389 -5.37 -12.10 12.89
CA MET A 389 -5.53 -10.70 12.46
C MET A 389 -6.71 -10.49 11.51
N LEU A 390 -7.38 -11.54 11.02
CA LEU A 390 -8.53 -11.44 10.13
C LEU A 390 -9.87 -11.41 10.85
N ARG A 391 -9.92 -11.70 12.15
CA ARG A 391 -11.20 -11.73 12.88
C ARG A 391 -11.47 -10.41 13.58
N SER A 392 -12.72 -10.03 13.75
CA SER A 392 -13.08 -8.77 14.41
C SER A 392 -12.82 -8.74 15.91
N GLU A 393 -12.62 -9.89 16.59
CA GLU A 393 -12.51 -9.95 18.08
C GLU A 393 -11.49 -8.99 18.69
N HIS A 394 -10.40 -8.69 17.99
CA HIS A 394 -9.35 -7.80 18.49
C HIS A 394 -9.63 -6.31 18.22
N VAL A 395 -10.58 -6.00 17.33
CA VAL A 395 -10.93 -4.62 16.95
C VAL A 395 -11.56 -3.85 18.11
N PRO A 396 -12.50 -4.41 18.90
CA PRO A 396 -13.04 -3.75 20.09
C PRO A 396 -11.96 -3.21 21.04
N TRP A 397 -10.90 -4.01 21.25
CA TRP A 397 -9.78 -3.67 22.10
C TRP A 397 -8.91 -2.57 21.48
N ASN A 398 -8.66 -2.62 20.18
CA ASN A 398 -7.84 -1.62 19.49
C ASN A 398 -8.53 -0.28 19.30
N VAL A 399 -9.85 -0.25 19.26
CA VAL A 399 -10.62 0.98 19.04
C VAL A 399 -11.08 1.56 20.37
N PHE A 400 -11.80 0.79 21.19
CA PHE A 400 -12.55 1.37 22.28
C PHE A 400 -11.75 1.47 23.58
N VAL A 401 -10.77 0.60 23.84
CA VAL A 401 -9.91 0.77 25.04
C VAL A 401 -9.11 2.09 24.98
N PRO A 402 -8.49 2.47 23.84
CA PRO A 402 -7.92 3.81 23.70
C PRO A 402 -8.94 4.94 23.89
N MET A 403 -10.19 4.80 23.41
CA MET A 403 -11.23 5.81 23.63
C MET A 403 -11.58 6.01 25.11
N MET A 404 -11.50 4.94 25.92
CA MET A 404 -11.79 5.03 27.36
C MET A 404 -10.81 5.95 28.12
N THR A 405 -9.67 6.32 27.50
CA THR A 405 -8.69 7.23 28.10
C THR A 405 -9.11 8.70 28.09
N ASP A 406 -10.11 9.08 27.28
CA ASP A 406 -10.70 10.42 27.26
C ASP A 406 -12.23 10.34 27.10
N LEU A 407 -12.94 10.23 28.22
CA LEU A 407 -14.40 10.10 28.25
C LEU A 407 -15.13 11.33 27.72
N VAL A 408 -14.50 12.52 27.74
CA VAL A 408 -15.09 13.75 27.19
C VAL A 408 -15.04 13.71 25.66
N ALA A 409 -13.89 13.34 25.09
CA ALA A 409 -13.77 13.13 23.66
C ALA A 409 -14.68 11.98 23.18
N ALA A 410 -14.76 10.87 23.94
CA ALA A 410 -15.65 9.77 23.62
C ALA A 410 -17.14 10.20 23.60
N ALA A 411 -17.60 10.95 24.60
CA ALA A 411 -18.98 11.48 24.62
C ALA A 411 -19.27 12.36 23.41
N LYS A 412 -18.31 13.22 23.00
CA LYS A 412 -18.45 14.04 21.78
C LYS A 412 -18.53 13.19 20.52
N CYS A 413 -17.71 12.13 20.40
CA CYS A 413 -17.79 11.21 19.27
C CYS A 413 -19.18 10.57 19.17
N PHE A 414 -19.70 10.00 20.27
CA PHE A 414 -21.00 9.34 20.23
C PHE A 414 -22.17 10.33 20.11
N SER A 415 -22.04 11.55 20.63
CA SER A 415 -23.02 12.62 20.36
C SER A 415 -23.06 13.02 18.88
N GLU A 416 -21.95 12.88 18.15
CA GLU A 416 -21.90 13.15 16.72
C GLU A 416 -22.46 11.97 15.90
N ILE A 417 -22.21 10.73 16.35
CA ILE A 417 -22.72 9.51 15.70
C ILE A 417 -24.22 9.33 15.94
N LEU A 418 -24.71 9.67 17.13
CA LEU A 418 -26.12 9.55 17.55
C LEU A 418 -26.68 10.91 17.95
N PRO A 419 -26.83 11.86 17.00
CA PRO A 419 -27.19 13.25 17.31
C PRO A 419 -28.58 13.40 17.94
N HIS A 420 -29.48 12.43 17.75
CA HIS A 420 -30.82 12.41 18.35
C HIS A 420 -30.85 12.09 19.84
N ARG A 421 -29.74 11.59 20.41
CA ARG A 421 -29.67 11.17 21.82
C ARG A 421 -29.15 12.25 22.78
N ASP A 422 -28.49 13.28 22.26
CA ASP A 422 -27.88 14.36 23.07
C ASP A 422 -27.00 13.81 24.21
N ILE A 423 -26.01 13.01 23.82
CA ILE A 423 -25.11 12.30 24.74
C ILE A 423 -24.13 13.28 25.36
N THR A 424 -24.18 13.44 26.68
CA THR A 424 -23.32 14.41 27.40
C THR A 424 -22.19 13.74 28.16
N THR A 425 -22.43 12.54 28.70
CA THR A 425 -21.44 11.83 29.51
C THR A 425 -21.52 10.34 29.24
N ILE A 426 -20.36 9.71 29.08
CA ILE A 426 -20.23 8.26 29.12
C ILE A 426 -19.57 7.89 30.45
N PHE A 427 -20.19 6.97 31.19
CA PHE A 427 -19.72 6.64 32.54
C PHE A 427 -19.49 5.14 32.77
N LYS A 428 -19.82 4.29 31.80
CA LYS A 428 -19.52 2.85 31.88
C LYS A 428 -19.26 2.27 30.49
N TRP A 429 -18.28 1.38 30.44
CA TRP A 429 -17.87 0.62 29.27
C TRP A 429 -17.60 -0.82 29.66
N GLN A 430 -17.94 -1.76 28.78
CA GLN A 430 -17.53 -3.15 28.89
C GLN A 430 -17.30 -3.71 27.47
N ILE A 431 -16.19 -4.41 27.28
CA ILE A 431 -15.91 -5.19 26.07
C ILE A 431 -16.46 -6.61 26.31
N GLU A 432 -17.07 -7.24 25.29
CA GLU A 432 -17.69 -8.58 25.40
C GLU A 432 -18.76 -8.69 26.50
N TYR A 433 -19.71 -7.75 26.55
CA TYR A 433 -20.75 -7.74 27.57
C TYR A 433 -21.94 -8.64 27.23
N ALA A 434 -22.13 -9.70 28.01
CA ALA A 434 -23.26 -10.63 27.91
C ALA A 434 -24.28 -10.44 29.06
N PRO A 435 -25.34 -9.63 28.88
CA PRO A 435 -26.36 -9.42 29.91
C PRO A 435 -27.31 -10.64 30.06
N ASN A 436 -27.23 -11.62 29.16
CA ASN A 436 -28.02 -12.85 29.13
C ASN A 436 -29.55 -12.61 29.19
N THR A 437 -30.04 -11.51 28.62
CA THR A 437 -31.48 -11.16 28.59
C THR A 437 -32.29 -12.02 27.61
N ILE A 438 -31.63 -12.64 26.63
CA ILE A 438 -32.27 -13.48 25.61
C ILE A 438 -31.88 -14.97 25.70
N ASN A 439 -31.24 -15.40 26.79
CA ASN A 439 -30.95 -16.80 27.14
C ASN A 439 -30.06 -17.60 26.16
N ASP A 440 -29.18 -16.94 25.40
CA ASP A 440 -28.37 -17.58 24.35
C ASP A 440 -26.86 -17.26 24.39
N LYS A 441 -26.37 -16.65 25.47
CA LYS A 441 -24.97 -16.20 25.65
C LYS A 441 -24.49 -15.15 24.64
N THR A 442 -25.37 -14.52 23.86
CA THR A 442 -24.99 -13.39 23.01
C THR A 442 -24.42 -12.27 23.87
N ALA A 443 -23.38 -11.63 23.35
CA ALA A 443 -22.73 -10.48 23.95
C ALA A 443 -22.71 -9.33 22.94
N PHE A 444 -22.70 -8.10 23.44
CA PHE A 444 -22.23 -6.98 22.64
C PHE A 444 -20.71 -7.03 22.60
N ASP A 445 -20.11 -6.76 21.45
CA ASP A 445 -18.65 -6.59 21.35
C ASP A 445 -18.20 -5.42 22.21
N VAL A 446 -18.98 -4.32 22.21
CA VAL A 446 -18.81 -3.20 23.16
C VAL A 446 -20.16 -2.75 23.70
N TYR A 447 -20.22 -2.52 25.00
CA TYR A 447 -21.37 -1.99 25.70
C TYR A 447 -21.02 -0.67 26.39
N ILE A 448 -21.90 0.32 26.25
CA ILE A 448 -21.73 1.67 26.80
C ILE A 448 -22.98 2.08 27.58
N GLU A 449 -22.82 2.67 28.77
CA GLU A 449 -23.87 3.43 29.45
C GLU A 449 -23.57 4.93 29.42
N TYR A 450 -24.57 5.72 29.02
CA TYR A 450 -24.44 7.16 28.88
C TYR A 450 -25.57 7.93 29.58
N LYS A 451 -25.33 9.24 29.77
CA LYS A 451 -26.30 10.22 30.24
C LYS A 451 -26.64 11.23 29.14
N THR A 452 -27.91 11.57 29.03
CA THR A 452 -28.37 12.71 28.24
C THR A 452 -28.26 14.01 29.03
N SER A 453 -28.43 15.16 28.38
CA SER A 453 -28.52 16.46 29.06
C SER A 453 -29.65 16.54 30.10
N ARG A 454 -30.69 15.72 29.95
CA ARG A 454 -31.81 15.60 30.89
C ARG A 454 -31.52 14.67 32.07
N GLY A 455 -30.37 13.99 32.08
CA GLY A 455 -30.00 13.02 33.11
C GLY A 455 -30.59 11.61 32.88
N ASP A 456 -31.26 11.38 31.75
CA ASP A 456 -31.77 10.06 31.36
C ASP A 456 -30.59 9.11 31.09
N THR A 457 -30.78 7.82 31.42
CA THR A 457 -29.75 6.81 31.16
C THR A 457 -30.07 6.08 29.85
N GLY A 458 -29.12 6.05 28.93
CA GLY A 458 -29.19 5.24 27.71
C GLY A 458 -28.08 4.21 27.65
N ILE A 459 -28.25 3.23 26.76
CA ILE A 459 -27.24 2.21 26.46
C ILE A 459 -26.96 2.17 24.96
N ILE A 460 -25.69 1.90 24.61
CA ILE A 460 -25.28 1.56 23.25
C ILE A 460 -24.72 0.15 23.27
N GLY A 461 -25.27 -0.71 22.42
CA GLY A 461 -24.72 -2.02 22.12
C GLY A 461 -24.04 -1.97 20.76
N ILE A 462 -22.75 -2.31 20.71
CA ILE A 462 -21.96 -2.23 19.49
C ILE A 462 -21.60 -3.63 19.03
N GLU A 463 -21.81 -3.90 17.76
CA GLU A 463 -21.31 -5.07 17.03
C GLU A 463 -20.21 -4.61 16.07
N VAL A 464 -19.09 -5.32 16.01
CA VAL A 464 -17.96 -5.01 15.15
C VAL A 464 -17.73 -6.12 14.13
N LYS A 465 -17.71 -5.76 12.87
CA LYS A 465 -17.39 -6.63 11.73
C LYS A 465 -16.10 -6.22 11.10
N TYR A 466 -15.28 -7.17 10.70
CA TYR A 466 -14.09 -6.92 9.90
C TYR A 466 -14.18 -7.68 8.57
N THR A 467 -13.84 -8.97 8.55
CA THR A 467 -13.87 -9.79 7.32
C THR A 467 -14.95 -10.87 7.33
N GLU A 468 -15.76 -10.89 8.39
CA GLU A 468 -16.91 -11.77 8.54
C GLU A 468 -18.02 -11.40 7.56
N GLU A 469 -18.85 -12.39 7.22
CA GLU A 469 -20.12 -12.22 6.50
C GLU A 469 -21.25 -12.77 7.40
N GLY A 470 -22.27 -13.39 6.81
CA GLY A 470 -23.33 -14.05 7.55
C GLY A 470 -22.86 -15.25 8.39
N TYR A 471 -23.64 -15.57 9.43
CA TYR A 471 -23.40 -16.69 10.34
C TYR A 471 -24.51 -17.72 10.21
N SER A 472 -24.17 -19.00 10.09
CA SER A 472 -25.20 -20.04 10.03
C SER A 472 -26.03 -20.09 11.33
N VAL A 473 -27.34 -20.23 11.18
CA VAL A 473 -28.26 -20.38 12.30
C VAL A 473 -28.08 -21.75 12.94
N GLY A 474 -27.83 -21.76 14.25
CA GLY A 474 -27.68 -22.98 15.03
C GLY A 474 -29.02 -23.60 15.43
N ASN A 475 -29.04 -24.91 15.69
CA ASN A 475 -30.26 -25.64 16.10
C ASN A 475 -30.97 -25.00 17.32
N LYS A 476 -30.20 -24.47 18.28
CA LYS A 476 -30.77 -23.82 19.46
C LYS A 476 -31.44 -22.49 19.10
N GLU A 477 -30.80 -21.69 18.25
CA GLU A 477 -31.34 -20.40 17.79
C GLU A 477 -32.63 -20.62 17.01
N PHE A 478 -32.62 -21.61 16.10
CA PHE A 478 -33.80 -22.01 15.36
C PHE A 478 -34.94 -22.49 16.26
N ALA A 479 -34.66 -23.35 17.25
CA ALA A 479 -35.67 -23.80 18.21
C ALA A 479 -36.25 -22.62 19.03
N MET A 480 -35.42 -21.66 19.43
CA MET A 480 -35.87 -20.45 20.12
C MET A 480 -36.76 -19.57 19.23
N MET A 481 -36.46 -19.46 17.92
CA MET A 481 -37.33 -18.73 16.99
C MET A 481 -38.71 -19.37 16.84
N GLN A 482 -38.78 -20.70 16.90
CA GLN A 482 -40.04 -21.45 16.76
C GLN A 482 -40.91 -21.40 18.02
N ASP A 483 -40.31 -21.27 19.21
CA ASP A 483 -41.02 -21.19 20.48
C ASP A 483 -41.61 -19.78 20.69
N PRO A 484 -42.95 -19.61 20.68
CA PRO A 484 -43.59 -18.30 20.85
C PRO A 484 -43.35 -17.64 22.21
N GLU A 485 -42.95 -18.41 23.22
CA GLU A 485 -42.69 -17.95 24.58
C GLU A 485 -41.19 -17.76 24.86
N SER A 486 -40.34 -18.03 23.87
CA SER A 486 -38.91 -17.77 24.00
C SER A 486 -38.63 -16.27 24.13
N ALA A 487 -37.48 -15.95 24.73
CA ALA A 487 -37.05 -14.56 24.83
C ALA A 487 -36.88 -13.90 23.44
N TYR A 488 -36.61 -14.66 22.38
CA TYR A 488 -36.54 -14.15 21.01
C TYR A 488 -37.91 -13.69 20.51
N SER A 489 -38.91 -14.56 20.63
CA SER A 489 -40.28 -14.33 20.18
C SER A 489 -40.96 -13.23 20.98
N VAL A 490 -40.79 -13.24 22.30
CA VAL A 490 -41.37 -12.25 23.20
C VAL A 490 -40.73 -10.87 22.96
N THR A 491 -39.41 -10.79 22.86
CA THR A 491 -38.73 -9.49 22.69
C THR A 491 -39.03 -8.87 21.33
N THR A 492 -38.94 -9.65 20.25
CA THR A 492 -39.27 -9.20 18.88
C THR A 492 -40.68 -8.62 18.86
N ARG A 493 -41.67 -9.37 19.33
CA ARG A 493 -43.08 -8.96 19.36
C ARG A 493 -43.34 -7.71 20.21
N ASN A 494 -42.83 -7.67 21.44
CA ASN A 494 -43.14 -6.61 22.39
C ASN A 494 -42.35 -5.32 22.15
N SER A 495 -41.27 -5.38 21.36
CA SER A 495 -40.46 -4.20 21.05
C SER A 495 -41.16 -3.24 20.11
N GLU A 496 -42.05 -3.76 19.24
CA GLU A 496 -42.66 -3.03 18.11
C GLU A 496 -41.63 -2.43 17.14
N CYS A 497 -40.40 -2.93 17.17
CA CYS A 497 -39.30 -2.44 16.33
C CYS A 497 -39.26 -3.11 14.95
N PHE A 498 -40.01 -4.19 14.75
CA PHE A 498 -39.98 -5.01 13.54
C PHE A 498 -41.31 -4.95 12.80
N VAL A 499 -41.26 -4.86 11.46
CA VAL A 499 -42.46 -4.80 10.60
C VAL A 499 -43.26 -6.10 10.70
N ASN A 500 -42.56 -7.23 10.72
CA ASN A 500 -43.12 -8.54 11.04
C ASN A 500 -42.60 -8.98 12.42
N ASN A 501 -43.48 -9.55 13.25
CA ASN A 501 -43.13 -9.99 14.60
C ASN A 501 -42.74 -11.47 14.70
N ASP A 502 -42.71 -12.20 13.59
CA ASP A 502 -42.27 -13.60 13.53
C ASP A 502 -40.74 -13.70 13.48
N PRO A 503 -40.07 -14.26 14.50
CA PRO A 503 -38.62 -14.44 14.51
C PRO A 503 -38.06 -15.27 13.36
N LEU A 504 -38.87 -16.14 12.74
CA LEU A 504 -38.42 -17.00 11.64
C LEU A 504 -37.97 -16.20 10.42
N GLN A 505 -38.39 -14.95 10.25
CA GLN A 505 -37.86 -14.07 9.19
C GLN A 505 -36.35 -13.82 9.32
N PHE A 506 -35.80 -13.95 10.53
CA PHE A 506 -34.37 -13.80 10.83
C PHE A 506 -33.62 -15.13 10.81
N ASN A 507 -34.26 -16.23 10.38
CA ASN A 507 -33.59 -17.49 10.04
C ASN A 507 -32.83 -17.34 8.71
N ASN A 508 -31.96 -16.34 8.67
CA ASN A 508 -31.13 -15.97 7.54
C ASN A 508 -29.73 -15.70 8.09
N PRO A 509 -28.67 -16.32 7.52
CA PRO A 509 -27.31 -16.08 7.94
C PRO A 509 -26.90 -14.60 7.99
N ASP A 510 -27.48 -13.78 7.13
CA ASP A 510 -27.16 -12.36 7.01
C ASP A 510 -27.75 -11.53 8.16
N PHE A 511 -28.94 -11.91 8.64
CA PHE A 511 -29.70 -11.10 9.60
C PHE A 511 -29.62 -11.60 11.04
N ILE A 512 -29.35 -12.90 11.25
CA ILE A 512 -29.42 -13.54 12.56
C ILE A 512 -28.60 -12.80 13.63
N GLN A 513 -27.39 -12.37 13.29
CA GLN A 513 -26.50 -11.72 14.25
C GLN A 513 -26.91 -10.28 14.55
N LEU A 514 -27.25 -9.50 13.52
CA LEU A 514 -27.77 -8.13 13.68
C LEU A 514 -29.04 -8.14 14.52
N TRP A 515 -29.97 -9.05 14.21
CA TRP A 515 -31.20 -9.20 14.96
C TRP A 515 -30.95 -9.63 16.40
N ARG A 516 -30.12 -10.64 16.66
CA ARG A 516 -29.81 -11.09 18.02
C ARG A 516 -29.18 -9.99 18.87
N ASN A 517 -28.26 -9.22 18.30
CA ASN A 517 -27.65 -8.07 18.99
C ASN A 517 -28.72 -6.98 19.27
N HIS A 518 -29.58 -6.69 18.29
CA HIS A 518 -30.68 -5.73 18.44
C HIS A 518 -31.67 -6.17 19.56
N ILE A 519 -32.14 -7.42 19.54
CA ILE A 519 -33.08 -7.91 20.57
C ILE A 519 -32.41 -8.08 21.94
N LEU A 520 -31.10 -8.29 22.02
CA LEU A 520 -30.39 -8.34 23.30
C LEU A 520 -30.59 -7.04 24.09
N GLY A 521 -30.43 -5.89 23.42
CA GLY A 521 -30.60 -4.56 24.02
C GLY A 521 -32.07 -4.19 24.24
N LEU A 522 -32.94 -4.51 23.29
CA LEU A 522 -34.39 -4.32 23.46
C LEU A 522 -34.92 -5.12 24.66
N ALA A 523 -34.45 -6.35 24.87
CA ALA A 523 -34.81 -7.16 26.03
C ALA A 523 -34.34 -6.52 27.34
N MET A 524 -33.22 -5.78 27.35
CA MET A 524 -32.79 -5.00 28.52
C MET A 524 -33.75 -3.85 28.84
N LEU A 525 -34.32 -3.19 27.82
CA LEU A 525 -35.35 -2.16 28.02
C LEU A 525 -36.68 -2.75 28.52
N GLN A 526 -37.01 -3.97 28.13
CA GLN A 526 -38.27 -4.63 28.51
C GLN A 526 -38.27 -5.22 29.93
N GLN A 527 -37.12 -5.23 30.62
CA GLN A 527 -37.07 -5.72 31.99
C GLN A 527 -37.91 -4.84 32.93
N LYS A 528 -38.71 -5.48 33.80
CA LYS A 528 -39.65 -4.80 34.73
C LYS A 528 -39.02 -3.72 35.61
N LYS A 529 -37.71 -3.76 35.85
CA LYS A 529 -36.96 -2.81 36.69
C LYS A 529 -35.77 -2.20 35.95
N THR A 530 -35.90 -1.96 34.65
CA THR A 530 -34.83 -1.31 33.90
C THR A 530 -34.67 0.15 34.33
N LYS A 531 -33.42 0.62 34.36
CA LYS A 531 -33.07 2.04 34.57
C LYS A 531 -32.82 2.78 33.25
N TYR A 532 -32.84 2.04 32.14
CA TYR A 532 -32.49 2.53 30.82
C TYR A 532 -33.75 3.03 30.10
N LEU A 533 -33.68 4.24 29.57
CA LEU A 533 -34.74 4.84 28.78
C LEU A 533 -34.52 4.67 27.28
N TYR A 534 -33.25 4.55 26.86
CA TYR A 534 -32.84 4.49 25.46
C TYR A 534 -31.91 3.30 25.22
N PHE A 535 -32.05 2.70 24.04
CA PHE A 535 -31.12 1.73 23.49
C PHE A 535 -30.83 2.09 22.03
N ASP A 536 -29.56 2.02 21.66
CA ASP A 536 -29.09 2.14 20.29
C ASP A 536 -28.16 0.95 19.99
N SER A 537 -28.53 0.15 19.01
CA SER A 537 -27.68 -0.86 18.39
C SER A 537 -26.82 -0.16 17.34
N LEU A 538 -25.50 -0.31 17.41
CA LEU A 538 -24.57 0.28 16.45
C LEU A 538 -23.70 -0.81 15.82
N THR A 539 -23.78 -0.96 14.51
CA THR A 539 -22.91 -1.87 13.76
C THR A 539 -21.75 -1.10 13.14
N LEU A 540 -20.52 -1.49 13.47
CA LEU A 540 -19.29 -0.90 12.94
C LEU A 540 -18.64 -1.90 11.96
N TYR A 541 -18.45 -1.49 10.71
CA TYR A 541 -17.92 -2.36 9.65
C TYR A 541 -17.05 -1.58 8.64
N PRO A 542 -16.11 -2.19 7.91
CA PRO A 542 -15.33 -1.48 6.91
C PRO A 542 -16.11 -1.29 5.60
N SER A 543 -15.97 -0.13 4.95
CA SER A 543 -16.66 0.13 3.67
C SER A 543 -16.13 -0.70 2.51
N GLY A 544 -15.04 -1.45 2.67
CA GLY A 544 -14.61 -2.43 1.67
C GLY A 544 -15.40 -3.75 1.74
N ASN A 545 -16.05 -4.04 2.87
CA ASN A 545 -16.86 -5.25 3.03
C ASN A 545 -18.27 -5.02 2.46
N THR A 546 -18.41 -5.26 1.16
CA THR A 546 -19.65 -5.03 0.39
C THR A 546 -20.81 -5.94 0.79
N HIS A 547 -20.58 -6.93 1.65
CA HIS A 547 -21.68 -7.69 2.25
C HIS A 547 -22.60 -6.77 3.09
N PHE A 548 -22.04 -5.78 3.77
CA PHE A 548 -22.79 -4.94 4.70
C PHE A 548 -23.40 -3.68 4.08
N HIS A 549 -22.99 -3.26 2.89
CA HIS A 549 -23.48 -2.03 2.27
C HIS A 549 -23.71 -2.19 0.77
N SER A 550 -24.63 -1.40 0.23
CA SER A 550 -25.04 -1.50 -1.16
C SER A 550 -23.94 -1.04 -2.11
N THR A 551 -23.69 -1.83 -3.16
CA THR A 551 -22.76 -1.48 -4.25
C THR A 551 -23.40 -1.80 -5.60
N GLY A 552 -23.59 -0.79 -6.45
CA GLY A 552 -24.25 -0.98 -7.74
C GLY A 552 -25.68 -1.50 -7.58
N SER A 553 -25.96 -2.70 -8.13
CA SER A 553 -27.27 -3.35 -8.02
C SER A 553 -27.42 -4.28 -6.81
N HIS A 554 -26.37 -4.48 -6.01
CA HIS A 554 -26.42 -5.27 -4.79
C HIS A 554 -26.91 -4.41 -3.62
N ILE A 555 -27.92 -4.90 -2.89
CA ILE A 555 -28.39 -4.29 -1.64
C ILE A 555 -27.62 -4.94 -0.50
N GLY A 556 -26.96 -4.12 0.33
CA GLY A 556 -26.21 -4.58 1.49
C GLY A 556 -27.11 -5.09 2.62
N VAL A 557 -26.52 -5.89 3.50
CA VAL A 557 -27.25 -6.47 4.64
C VAL A 557 -27.79 -5.42 5.60
N ILE A 558 -27.11 -4.28 5.78
CA ILE A 558 -27.58 -3.20 6.65
C ILE A 558 -28.88 -2.61 6.09
N GLU A 559 -28.90 -2.22 4.82
CA GLU A 559 -30.08 -1.62 4.19
C GLU A 559 -31.23 -2.63 4.09
N ALA A 560 -30.93 -3.90 3.77
CA ALA A 560 -31.93 -4.95 3.77
C ALA A 560 -32.52 -5.21 5.17
N TYR A 561 -31.71 -5.12 6.22
CA TYR A 561 -32.17 -5.26 7.60
C TYR A 561 -33.01 -4.06 8.05
N GLU A 562 -32.65 -2.84 7.68
CA GLU A 562 -33.43 -1.63 7.97
C GLU A 562 -34.86 -1.71 7.41
N GLU A 563 -35.06 -2.32 6.23
CA GLU A 563 -36.40 -2.54 5.66
C GLU A 563 -37.28 -3.50 6.47
N LEU A 564 -36.68 -4.31 7.36
CA LEU A 564 -37.43 -5.16 8.30
C LEU A 564 -37.85 -4.40 9.57
N LEU A 565 -37.44 -3.15 9.74
CA LEU A 565 -37.68 -2.34 10.92
C LEU A 565 -38.84 -1.35 10.72
N THR A 566 -39.63 -1.16 11.78
CA THR A 566 -40.58 -0.04 11.85
C THR A 566 -39.82 1.28 12.05
N ASN A 567 -40.48 2.43 11.95
CA ASN A 567 -39.84 3.72 12.29
C ASN A 567 -39.23 3.70 13.70
N LYS A 568 -39.90 3.05 14.67
CA LYS A 568 -39.39 2.88 16.04
C LYS A 568 -38.12 2.02 16.07
N GLY A 569 -38.05 0.98 15.25
CA GLY A 569 -36.84 0.15 15.14
C GLY A 569 -35.70 0.86 14.42
N LYS A 570 -35.99 1.65 13.38
CA LYS A 570 -35.00 2.49 12.69
C LYS A 570 -34.39 3.53 13.64
N ASP A 571 -35.14 4.03 14.62
CA ASP A 571 -34.62 4.94 15.66
C ASP A 571 -33.64 4.26 16.64
N THR A 572 -33.60 2.92 16.70
CA THR A 572 -32.75 2.14 17.62
C THR A 572 -31.66 1.32 16.92
N PHE A 573 -31.58 1.33 15.60
CA PHE A 573 -30.57 0.61 14.83
C PHE A 573 -29.78 1.57 13.96
N HIS A 574 -28.46 1.53 14.10
CA HIS A 574 -27.53 2.43 13.44
C HIS A 574 -26.35 1.63 12.89
N ALA A 575 -25.75 2.12 11.82
CA ALA A 575 -24.55 1.54 11.25
C ALA A 575 -23.57 2.63 10.82
N ILE A 576 -22.27 2.39 10.99
CA ILE A 576 -21.24 3.33 10.58
C ILE A 576 -20.02 2.58 10.05
N THR A 577 -19.39 3.14 9.04
CA THR A 577 -18.17 2.57 8.46
C THR A 577 -16.96 2.85 9.35
N TYR A 578 -15.92 2.02 9.28
CA TYR A 578 -14.64 2.30 9.94
C TYR A 578 -14.08 3.65 9.50
N GLU A 579 -14.21 3.95 8.21
CA GLU A 579 -13.78 5.16 7.54
C GLU A 579 -14.42 6.40 8.17
N ASP A 580 -15.73 6.38 8.37
CA ASP A 580 -16.43 7.52 8.95
C ASP A 580 -16.28 7.59 10.46
N PHE A 581 -16.26 6.44 11.14
CA PHE A 581 -15.99 6.37 12.57
C PHE A 581 -14.61 6.94 12.91
N PHE A 582 -13.55 6.56 12.19
CA PHE A 582 -12.20 7.07 12.43
C PHE A 582 -12.07 8.57 12.09
N LYS A 583 -12.82 9.08 11.11
CA LYS A 583 -12.91 10.53 10.88
C LYS A 583 -13.53 11.26 12.08
N VAL A 584 -14.57 10.70 12.71
CA VAL A 584 -15.18 11.24 13.94
C VAL A 584 -14.15 11.23 15.08
N LEU A 585 -13.44 10.12 15.28
CA LEU A 585 -12.36 10.04 16.28
C LEU A 585 -11.31 11.12 16.03
N GLY A 586 -10.87 11.29 14.78
CA GLY A 586 -9.89 12.30 14.38
C GLY A 586 -10.33 13.74 14.62
N ARG A 587 -11.63 14.04 14.78
CA ARG A 587 -12.12 15.37 15.15
C ARG A 587 -11.97 15.67 16.64
N HIS A 588 -12.10 14.67 17.50
CA HIS A 588 -12.16 14.86 18.96
C HIS A 588 -10.87 14.43 19.68
N TYR A 589 -10.12 13.47 19.12
CA TYR A 589 -8.86 12.97 19.68
C TYR A 589 -7.66 13.59 18.93
N LYS A 590 -7.05 14.62 19.54
CA LYS A 590 -6.02 15.46 18.89
C LYS A 590 -4.61 15.34 19.46
N SER A 591 -4.42 14.54 20.52
CA SER A 591 -3.09 14.35 21.11
C SER A 591 -2.16 13.61 20.15
N ASN A 592 -0.84 13.84 20.24
CA ASN A 592 0.13 13.10 19.40
C ASN A 592 -0.02 11.58 19.53
N ARG A 593 -0.28 11.08 20.76
CA ARG A 593 -0.53 9.66 21.03
C ARG A 593 -1.77 9.18 20.28
N SER A 594 -2.85 9.95 20.32
CA SER A 594 -4.09 9.61 19.63
C SER A 594 -3.95 9.68 18.11
N LEU A 595 -3.17 10.61 17.57
CA LEU A 595 -2.90 10.69 16.13
C LEU A 595 -2.10 9.48 15.62
N LEU A 596 -1.13 8.99 16.40
CA LEU A 596 -0.41 7.75 16.08
C LEU A 596 -1.34 6.54 16.10
N TRP A 597 -2.23 6.45 17.11
CA TRP A 597 -3.25 5.41 17.19
C TRP A 597 -4.23 5.45 16.01
N LEU A 598 -4.71 6.62 15.61
CA LEU A 598 -5.57 6.75 14.43
C LEU A 598 -4.85 6.30 13.16
N LYS A 599 -3.59 6.72 12.98
CA LYS A 599 -2.76 6.25 11.86
C LYS A 599 -2.60 4.73 11.88
N TYR A 600 -2.42 4.12 13.05
CA TYR A 600 -2.39 2.66 13.21
C TYR A 600 -3.70 2.02 12.75
N LEU A 601 -4.84 2.51 13.23
CA LEU A 601 -6.17 1.99 12.87
C LEU A 601 -6.44 2.10 11.36
N GLU A 602 -6.18 3.26 10.76
CA GLU A 602 -6.36 3.50 9.32
C GLU A 602 -5.46 2.56 8.50
N THR A 603 -4.18 2.47 8.86
CA THR A 603 -3.22 1.58 8.19
C THR A 603 -3.64 0.13 8.32
N ARG A 604 -4.19 -0.26 9.46
CA ARG A 604 -4.51 -1.65 9.73
C ARG A 604 -5.82 -2.11 9.11
N TYR A 605 -6.86 -1.29 9.15
CA TYR A 605 -8.22 -1.75 8.89
C TYR A 605 -8.88 -1.14 7.64
N ILE A 606 -8.40 0.01 7.16
CA ILE A 606 -8.99 0.71 6.01
C ILE A 606 -8.11 0.57 4.77
N ASN A 607 -6.80 0.78 4.93
CA ASN A 607 -5.85 0.89 3.81
C ASN A 607 -5.45 -0.49 3.25
N ILE A 608 -6.44 -1.31 2.87
CA ILE A 608 -6.28 -2.70 2.47
C ILE A 608 -5.59 -2.78 1.11
N ILE A 609 -4.55 -3.59 1.04
CA ILE A 609 -3.85 -3.94 -0.19
C ILE A 609 -4.72 -4.93 -0.98
N HIS A 610 -5.20 -4.51 -2.15
CA HIS A 610 -5.94 -5.35 -3.10
C HIS A 610 -5.00 -6.06 -4.08
#